data_AF-A0AAU4F363-F1
#
_entry.id   AF-A0AAU4F363-F1
#
_cell.length_a   1.000
_cell.length_b   1.000
_cell.length_c   1.000
_cell.angle_alpha   90.00
_cell.angle_beta   90.00
_cell.angle_gamma   90.00
#
_symmetry.space_group_name_H-M   'P 1'
#
loop_
_entity.id
_entity.type
_entity.pdbx_description
1 polymer ?
#
loop_
_entity_poly.entity_id
_entity_poly.type
_entity_poly.pdbx_seq_one_letter_code
_entity_poly.pdbx_strand_id
1 'polypeptide(L)'
;MSTPVPDVRMSAAGAVGLVASREIGTRVRSKAYRVTTVVMLLLIVVGIVVIKLISGGGGADATIGYTPATAGFSAPLQATGKAVDQSIDVTQVADEAAGRAKLADGSIDALLTGDGKSVHVQVKKDLDGKLANVLQLLSRQVALDQQITTLGGNPAQFEATVSAAKFVEDPPLEEPYDYNGQQLVLGIVAGILIYLSLMINGQSVAQGVVEEKTSRVVELLLSTIKPWQLMAGKVLGIGVVGLIQMVVIGAGGVIAGLATGVLTVSVSAAVGTVVWLIVWYLLGFFMYSIVFAALGALVSRQEDVGGAVMPALMFVIAGYVVGISVLPSDPGNTFAEVLSVIPVFAPTLMPMRLAMGGVPVWEAVLSVGLVVLMIPVLIWLAARIYRNAVMRSGAKVKLRDALRAA
;
A
#
# COMPACT_ATOMS: atom_id res chain seq x y z
N MET A 1 49.33 -4.04 -49.67
CA MET A 1 49.30 -4.45 -48.25
C MET A 1 47.96 -4.04 -47.68
N SER A 2 47.03 -4.99 -47.55
CA SER A 2 45.76 -4.80 -46.86
C SER A 2 46.03 -4.88 -45.36
N THR A 3 45.97 -3.75 -44.68
CA THR A 3 45.96 -3.72 -43.21
C THR A 3 44.72 -4.48 -42.72
N PRO A 4 44.86 -5.47 -41.82
CA PRO A 4 43.70 -6.14 -41.25
C PRO A 4 42.90 -5.11 -40.47
N VAL A 5 41.66 -4.87 -40.90
CA VAL A 5 40.70 -4.09 -40.12
C VAL A 5 40.53 -4.81 -38.79
N PRO A 6 40.75 -4.15 -37.63
CA PRO A 6 40.53 -4.79 -36.35
C PRO A 6 39.05 -5.18 -36.28
N ASP A 7 38.79 -6.49 -36.14
CA ASP A 7 37.45 -7.04 -36.00
C ASP A 7 36.96 -6.65 -34.58
N VAL A 8 36.44 -5.43 -34.44
CA VAL A 8 35.89 -4.91 -33.18
C VAL A 8 34.53 -5.58 -32.95
N ARG A 9 34.55 -6.89 -32.70
CA ARG A 9 33.35 -7.62 -32.28
C ARG A 9 33.04 -7.20 -30.85
N MET A 10 31.92 -6.50 -30.69
CA MET A 10 31.42 -6.12 -29.37
C MET A 10 31.26 -7.36 -28.49
N SER A 11 31.70 -7.27 -27.23
CA SER A 11 31.48 -8.34 -26.26
C SER A 11 29.98 -8.53 -25.99
N ALA A 12 29.57 -9.72 -25.58
CA ALA A 12 28.16 -10.01 -25.28
C ALA A 12 27.58 -9.05 -24.23
N ALA A 13 28.36 -8.74 -23.19
CA ALA A 13 27.98 -7.78 -22.17
C ALA A 13 27.88 -6.35 -22.73
N GLY A 14 28.79 -5.95 -23.62
CA GLY A 14 28.74 -4.65 -24.28
C GLY A 14 27.49 -4.48 -25.17
N ALA A 15 27.11 -5.52 -25.89
CA ALA A 15 25.88 -5.51 -26.70
C ALA A 15 24.61 -5.40 -25.84
N VAL A 16 24.51 -6.22 -24.77
CA VAL A 16 23.39 -6.15 -23.81
C VAL A 16 23.30 -4.77 -23.17
N GLY A 17 24.43 -4.21 -22.72
CA GLY A 17 24.50 -2.90 -22.09
C GLY A 17 24.08 -1.75 -23.03
N LEU A 18 24.49 -1.79 -24.30
CA LEU A 18 24.10 -0.79 -25.29
C LEU A 18 22.58 -0.81 -25.54
N VAL A 19 22.00 -2.00 -25.70
CA VAL A 19 20.55 -2.17 -25.89
C VAL A 19 19.80 -1.67 -24.65
N ALA A 20 20.24 -2.05 -23.44
CA ALA A 20 19.64 -1.60 -22.20
C ALA A 20 19.68 -0.06 -22.06
N SER A 21 20.82 0.57 -22.35
CA SER A 21 20.98 2.03 -22.30
C SER A 21 20.04 2.74 -23.28
N ARG A 22 19.92 2.23 -24.51
CA ARG A 22 18.97 2.75 -25.51
C ARG A 22 17.53 2.61 -25.02
N GLU A 23 17.16 1.45 -24.47
CA GLU A 23 15.83 1.18 -23.96
C GLU A 23 15.46 2.13 -22.81
N ILE A 24 16.39 2.31 -21.85
CA ILE A 24 16.25 3.25 -20.73
C ILE A 24 16.03 4.68 -21.26
N GLY A 25 16.93 5.16 -22.12
CA GLY A 25 16.87 6.52 -22.67
C GLY A 25 15.57 6.79 -23.44
N THR A 26 15.09 5.80 -24.21
CA THR A 26 13.86 5.92 -25.00
C THR A 26 12.63 5.96 -24.09
N ARG A 27 12.56 5.08 -23.09
CA ARG A 27 11.40 4.98 -22.19
C ARG A 27 11.30 6.15 -21.21
N VAL A 28 12.39 6.54 -20.56
CA VAL A 28 12.39 7.65 -19.58
C VAL A 28 11.97 8.98 -20.23
N ARG A 29 12.36 9.19 -21.50
CA ARG A 29 11.98 10.40 -22.26
C ARG A 29 10.57 10.33 -22.84
N SER A 30 9.94 9.17 -22.87
CA SER A 30 8.59 9.01 -23.41
C SER A 30 7.58 9.87 -22.65
N LYS A 31 6.55 10.35 -23.35
CA LYS A 31 5.43 11.07 -22.70
C LYS A 31 4.68 10.13 -21.77
N ALA A 32 4.45 8.88 -22.18
CA ALA A 32 3.75 7.87 -21.40
C ALA A 32 4.40 7.66 -20.03
N TYR A 33 5.73 7.44 -19.97
CA TYR A 33 6.45 7.26 -18.70
C TYR A 33 6.34 8.47 -17.76
N ARG A 34 6.51 9.68 -18.29
CA ARG A 34 6.39 10.91 -17.49
C ARG A 34 4.98 11.11 -16.96
N VAL A 35 3.96 10.91 -17.80
CA VAL A 35 2.56 11.05 -17.41
C VAL A 35 2.18 10.01 -16.35
N THR A 36 2.51 8.73 -16.55
CA THR A 36 2.17 7.69 -15.58
C THR A 36 2.88 7.90 -14.24
N THR A 37 4.15 8.31 -14.25
CA THR A 37 4.89 8.63 -13.02
C THR A 37 4.27 9.80 -12.27
N VAL A 38 3.92 10.88 -12.97
CA VAL A 38 3.27 12.05 -12.35
C VAL A 38 1.89 11.68 -11.81
N VAL A 39 1.09 10.93 -12.56
CA VAL A 39 -0.24 10.47 -12.10
C VAL A 39 -0.10 9.60 -10.85
N MET A 40 0.83 8.65 -10.81
CA MET A 40 1.05 7.82 -9.62
C MET A 40 1.52 8.65 -8.41
N LEU A 41 2.43 9.60 -8.61
CA LEU A 41 2.84 10.52 -7.54
C LEU A 41 1.65 11.31 -6.99
N LEU A 42 0.82 11.87 -7.88
CA LEU A 42 -0.37 12.60 -7.48
C LEU A 42 -1.36 11.71 -6.72
N LEU A 43 -1.58 10.47 -7.19
CA LEU A 43 -2.47 9.53 -6.49
C LEU A 43 -1.98 9.21 -5.09
N ILE A 44 -0.67 9.02 -4.88
CA ILE A 44 -0.11 8.79 -3.55
C ILE A 44 -0.25 10.02 -2.66
N VAL A 45 0.08 11.21 -3.18
CA VAL A 45 -0.04 12.45 -2.41
C VAL A 45 -1.50 12.70 -2.02
N VAL A 46 -2.44 12.54 -2.95
CA VAL A 46 -3.88 12.64 -2.69
C VAL A 46 -4.30 11.60 -1.66
N GLY A 47 -3.86 10.35 -1.78
CA GLY A 47 -4.15 9.30 -0.81
C GLY A 47 -3.68 9.66 0.61
N ILE A 48 -2.47 10.17 0.74
CA ILE A 48 -1.91 10.64 2.03
C ILE A 48 -2.72 11.82 2.59
N VAL A 49 -3.09 12.78 1.74
CA VAL A 49 -3.92 13.93 2.16
C VAL A 49 -5.31 13.47 2.61
N VAL A 50 -5.93 12.54 1.89
CA VAL A 50 -7.22 11.95 2.26
C VAL A 50 -7.12 11.24 3.62
N ILE A 51 -6.07 10.44 3.83
CA ILE A 51 -5.82 9.81 5.13
C ILE A 51 -5.72 10.87 6.24
N LYS A 52 -4.94 11.94 6.05
CA LYS A 52 -4.82 13.03 7.02
C LYS A 52 -6.15 13.70 7.36
N LEU A 53 -6.98 13.93 6.35
CA LEU A 53 -8.29 14.56 6.51
C LEU A 53 -9.26 13.66 7.29
N ILE A 54 -9.18 12.34 7.08
CA ILE A 54 -10.01 11.36 7.78
C ILE A 54 -9.51 11.10 9.20
N SER A 55 -8.19 11.08 9.41
CA SER A 55 -7.57 10.74 10.69
C SER A 55 -7.67 11.83 11.76
N GLY A 56 -8.22 13.00 11.44
CA GLY A 56 -8.31 14.15 12.34
C GLY A 56 -6.93 14.79 12.57
N GLY A 57 -6.76 16.05 12.18
CA GLY A 57 -5.60 16.82 12.62
C GLY A 57 -5.66 16.99 14.15
N GLY A 58 -4.54 16.86 14.85
CA GLY A 58 -4.46 16.83 16.33
C GLY A 58 -4.87 18.10 17.09
N GLY A 59 -6.05 18.65 16.80
CA GLY A 59 -6.81 19.54 17.68
C GLY A 59 -7.85 18.74 18.48
N ALA A 60 -8.60 19.40 19.36
CA ALA A 60 -9.69 18.75 20.08
C ALA A 60 -10.73 18.18 19.08
N ASP A 61 -11.23 16.97 19.35
CA ASP A 61 -12.22 16.28 18.52
C ASP A 61 -13.56 17.02 18.51
N ALA A 62 -13.86 17.76 19.58
CA ALA A 62 -15.03 18.63 19.69
C ALA A 62 -14.77 19.81 20.62
N THR A 63 -15.28 20.98 20.25
CA THR A 63 -15.33 22.19 21.10
C THR A 63 -16.77 22.47 21.51
N ILE A 64 -17.05 22.50 22.81
CA ILE A 64 -18.40 22.61 23.36
C ILE A 64 -18.55 23.92 24.12
N GLY A 65 -19.50 24.74 23.68
CA GLY A 65 -19.93 25.92 24.41
C GLY A 65 -20.87 25.55 25.55
N TYR A 66 -20.73 26.16 26.73
CA TYR A 66 -21.67 25.98 27.84
C TYR A 66 -22.07 27.33 28.46
N THR A 67 -23.32 27.45 28.90
CA THR A 67 -23.82 28.65 29.61
C THR A 67 -23.48 28.58 31.10
N PRO A 68 -23.56 29.69 31.86
CA PRO A 68 -23.31 29.67 33.30
C PRO A 68 -24.17 28.65 34.06
N ALA A 69 -25.40 28.40 33.59
CA ALA A 69 -26.32 27.43 34.18
C ALA A 69 -25.88 25.96 33.99
N THR A 70 -25.06 25.67 32.97
CA THR A 70 -24.55 24.33 32.65
C THR A 70 -23.06 24.15 32.98
N ALA A 71 -22.44 25.12 33.66
CA ALA A 71 -21.02 25.09 34.01
C ALA A 71 -20.60 23.85 34.81
N GLY A 72 -21.49 23.31 35.65
CA GLY A 72 -21.25 22.09 36.43
C GLY A 72 -21.03 20.83 35.59
N PHE A 73 -21.43 20.82 34.32
CA PHE A 73 -21.25 19.68 33.42
C PHE A 73 -19.92 19.71 32.66
N SER A 74 -19.18 20.82 32.69
CA SER A 74 -17.94 20.98 31.92
C SER A 74 -16.86 19.96 32.30
N ALA A 75 -16.52 19.83 33.59
CA ALA A 75 -15.50 18.88 34.05
C ALA A 75 -15.93 17.40 33.89
N PRO A 76 -17.17 16.99 34.23
CA PRO A 76 -17.66 15.64 33.92
C PRO A 76 -17.64 15.31 32.42
N LEU A 77 -17.97 16.27 31.57
CA LEU A 77 -17.95 16.09 30.11
C LEU A 77 -16.53 15.82 29.58
N GLN A 78 -15.53 16.56 30.06
CA GLN A 78 -14.13 16.33 29.71
C GLN A 78 -13.62 14.99 30.24
N ALA A 79 -14.01 14.60 31.46
CA ALA A 79 -13.63 13.33 32.05
C ALA A 79 -14.23 12.14 31.27
N THR A 80 -15.52 12.20 30.92
CA THR A 80 -16.19 11.18 30.11
C THR A 80 -15.62 11.12 28.70
N GLY A 81 -15.35 12.26 28.06
CA GLY A 81 -14.67 12.31 26.77
C GLY A 81 -13.33 11.60 26.79
N LYS A 82 -12.49 11.92 27.80
CA LYS A 82 -11.19 11.27 27.98
C LYS A 82 -11.30 9.76 28.23
N ALA A 83 -12.34 9.31 28.93
CA ALA A 83 -12.57 7.89 29.20
C ALA A 83 -12.91 7.08 27.92
N VAL A 84 -13.40 7.74 26.87
CA VAL A 84 -13.71 7.12 25.56
C VAL A 84 -12.77 7.55 24.45
N ASP A 85 -11.59 8.06 24.81
CA ASP A 85 -10.55 8.53 23.88
C ASP A 85 -11.06 9.62 22.91
N GLN A 86 -11.86 10.56 23.44
CA GLN A 86 -12.34 11.74 22.74
C GLN A 86 -11.90 13.02 23.46
N SER A 87 -11.08 13.83 22.79
CA SER A 87 -10.62 15.12 23.35
C SER A 87 -11.69 16.18 23.21
N ILE A 88 -12.23 16.66 24.33
CA ILE A 88 -13.28 17.68 24.36
C ILE A 88 -12.76 18.97 25.00
N ASP A 89 -12.77 20.05 24.22
CA ASP A 89 -12.55 21.39 24.74
C ASP A 89 -13.88 22.01 25.14
N VAL A 90 -13.90 22.72 26.27
CA VAL A 90 -15.10 23.39 26.79
C VAL A 90 -14.85 24.88 26.92
N THR A 91 -15.78 25.69 26.44
CA THR A 91 -15.69 27.15 26.50
C THR A 91 -16.96 27.73 27.08
N GLN A 92 -16.83 28.55 28.12
CA GLN A 92 -17.98 29.26 28.66
C GLN A 92 -18.45 30.35 27.70
N VAL A 93 -19.75 30.39 27.43
CA VAL A 93 -20.42 31.47 26.69
C VAL A 93 -21.24 32.33 27.63
N ALA A 94 -21.42 33.61 27.30
CA ALA A 94 -22.11 34.57 28.15
C ALA A 94 -23.59 34.20 28.34
N ASP A 95 -24.26 33.84 27.25
CA ASP A 95 -25.66 33.45 27.21
C ASP A 95 -25.95 32.53 26.00
N GLU A 96 -27.19 32.07 25.89
CA GLU A 96 -27.62 31.20 24.79
C GLU A 96 -27.53 31.89 23.42
N ALA A 97 -27.78 33.19 23.32
CA ALA A 97 -27.75 33.92 22.06
C ALA A 97 -26.30 34.03 21.52
N ALA A 98 -25.35 34.35 22.39
CA ALA A 98 -23.92 34.36 22.09
C ALA A 98 -23.40 32.95 21.75
N GLY A 99 -23.89 31.92 22.44
CA GLY A 99 -23.61 30.53 22.12
C GLY A 99 -24.08 30.14 20.73
N ARG A 100 -25.33 30.48 20.36
CA ARG A 100 -25.87 30.20 19.03
C ARG A 100 -25.11 30.94 17.91
N ALA A 101 -24.65 32.16 18.16
CA ALA A 101 -23.81 32.89 17.21
C ALA A 101 -22.48 32.16 16.93
N LYS A 102 -21.81 31.69 17.99
CA LYS A 102 -20.57 30.88 17.88
C LYS A 102 -20.80 29.51 17.25
N LEU A 103 -21.98 28.92 17.47
CA LEU A 103 -22.37 27.67 16.79
C LEU A 103 -22.61 27.92 15.29
N ALA A 104 -23.15 29.09 14.92
CA ALA A 104 -23.41 29.47 13.53
C ALA A 104 -22.11 29.79 12.76
N ASP A 105 -21.14 30.45 13.40
CA ASP A 105 -19.85 30.77 12.77
C ASP A 105 -18.86 29.59 12.75
N GLY A 106 -19.11 28.54 13.55
CA GLY A 106 -18.30 27.32 13.61
C GLY A 106 -17.16 27.37 14.62
N SER A 107 -17.16 28.34 15.55
CA SER A 107 -16.20 28.41 16.65
C SER A 107 -16.45 27.36 17.75
N ILE A 108 -17.66 26.79 17.82
CA ILE A 108 -18.03 25.65 18.67
C ILE A 108 -18.84 24.65 17.85
N ASP A 109 -18.73 23.37 18.21
CA ASP A 109 -19.42 22.25 17.53
C ASP A 109 -20.78 21.94 18.16
N ALA A 110 -20.90 22.16 19.47
CA ALA A 110 -22.15 22.01 20.21
C ALA A 110 -22.30 23.07 21.29
N LEU A 111 -23.54 23.40 21.64
CA LEU A 111 -23.90 24.31 22.72
C LEU A 111 -24.74 23.57 23.76
N LEU A 112 -24.29 23.58 25.01
CA LEU A 112 -25.01 23.07 26.17
C LEU A 112 -25.77 24.21 26.86
N THR A 113 -27.10 24.15 26.79
CA THR A 113 -28.01 25.04 27.53
C THR A 113 -28.84 24.23 28.52
N GLY A 114 -29.49 24.90 29.48
CA GLY A 114 -30.25 24.20 30.49
C GLY A 114 -30.52 25.03 31.73
N ASP A 115 -31.28 24.44 32.65
CA ASP A 115 -31.67 25.01 33.95
C ASP A 115 -30.90 24.37 35.12
N GLY A 116 -29.82 23.64 34.82
CA GLY A 116 -29.02 22.89 35.79
C GLY A 116 -29.60 21.51 36.17
N LYS A 117 -30.84 21.21 35.78
CA LYS A 117 -31.49 19.90 35.98
C LYS A 117 -31.73 19.17 34.66
N SER A 118 -32.06 19.91 33.62
CA SER A 118 -32.20 19.47 32.25
C SER A 118 -31.11 20.11 31.40
N VAL A 119 -30.45 19.29 30.58
CA VAL A 119 -29.41 19.73 29.65
C VAL A 119 -29.93 19.56 28.24
N HIS A 120 -29.90 20.64 27.48
CA HIS A 120 -30.24 20.68 26.07
C HIS A 120 -28.95 20.86 25.26
N VAL A 121 -28.82 20.06 24.22
CA VAL A 121 -27.68 20.11 23.30
C VAL A 121 -28.18 20.70 21.98
N GLN A 122 -27.57 21.79 21.55
CA GLN A 122 -27.82 22.37 20.23
C GLN A 122 -26.59 22.17 19.35
N VAL A 123 -26.81 21.72 18.11
CA VAL A 123 -25.79 21.52 17.08
C VAL A 123 -26.19 22.23 15.80
N LYS A 124 -25.21 22.54 14.94
CA LYS A 124 -25.45 23.29 13.70
C LYS A 124 -26.19 22.48 12.63
N LYS A 125 -25.85 21.20 12.49
CA LYS A 125 -26.45 20.30 11.48
C LYS A 125 -26.79 18.95 12.11
N ASP A 126 -25.76 18.21 12.48
CA ASP A 126 -25.87 16.86 13.02
C ASP A 126 -24.98 16.77 14.26
N LEU A 127 -25.40 15.94 15.21
CA LEU A 127 -24.59 15.61 16.37
C LEU A 127 -23.68 14.44 15.99
N ASP A 128 -22.36 14.64 16.07
CA ASP A 128 -21.39 13.58 15.82
C ASP A 128 -21.66 12.35 16.70
N GLY A 129 -21.49 11.15 16.14
CA GLY A 129 -21.83 9.90 16.83
C GLY A 129 -20.99 9.63 18.08
N LYS A 130 -19.70 10.03 18.09
CA LYS A 130 -18.85 9.91 19.28
C LYS A 130 -19.29 10.90 20.34
N LEU A 131 -19.51 12.17 19.94
CA LEU A 131 -20.01 13.19 20.86
C LEU A 131 -21.39 12.84 21.43
N ALA A 132 -22.29 12.28 20.62
CA ALA A 132 -23.59 11.78 21.06
C ALA A 132 -23.43 10.69 22.13
N ASN A 133 -22.49 9.76 21.96
CA ASN A 133 -22.20 8.73 22.93
C ASN A 133 -21.66 9.32 24.25
N VAL A 134 -20.75 10.30 24.19
CA VAL A 134 -20.27 11.00 25.39
C VAL A 134 -21.41 11.69 26.14
N LEU A 135 -22.27 12.41 25.43
CA LEU A 135 -23.42 13.09 26.03
C LEU A 135 -24.44 12.09 26.60
N GLN A 136 -24.63 10.94 25.94
CA GLN A 136 -25.47 9.86 26.45
C GLN A 136 -24.89 9.24 27.73
N LEU A 137 -23.59 8.98 27.78
CA LEU A 137 -22.90 8.50 28.98
C LEU A 137 -23.02 9.51 30.12
N LEU A 138 -22.78 10.80 29.82
CA LEU A 138 -22.91 11.87 30.80
C LEU A 138 -24.34 11.99 31.34
N SER A 139 -25.36 11.97 30.48
CA SER A 139 -26.76 12.04 30.92
C SER A 139 -27.15 10.84 31.79
N ARG A 140 -26.67 9.63 31.46
CA ARG A 140 -26.86 8.44 32.30
C ARG A 140 -26.19 8.61 33.66
N GLN A 141 -24.98 9.15 33.69
CA GLN A 141 -24.25 9.43 34.92
C GLN A 141 -24.99 10.42 35.82
N VAL A 142 -25.43 11.54 35.25
CA VAL A 142 -26.19 12.58 35.97
C VAL A 142 -27.50 12.03 36.53
N ALA A 143 -28.22 11.20 35.76
CA ALA A 143 -29.44 10.55 36.23
C ALA A 143 -29.17 9.58 37.40
N LEU A 144 -28.06 8.84 37.35
CA LEU A 144 -27.63 7.96 38.44
C LEU A 144 -27.29 8.77 39.70
N ASP A 145 -26.52 9.86 39.57
CA ASP A 145 -26.14 10.72 40.69
C ASP A 145 -27.37 11.34 41.39
N GLN A 146 -28.37 11.75 40.61
CA GLN A 146 -29.64 12.25 41.14
C GLN A 146 -30.40 11.16 41.92
N GLN A 147 -30.44 9.94 41.40
CA GLN A 147 -31.11 8.82 42.06
C GLN A 147 -30.38 8.41 43.37
N ILE A 148 -29.04 8.39 43.35
CA ILE A 148 -28.21 8.12 44.53
C ILE A 148 -28.49 9.16 45.62
N THR A 149 -28.51 10.44 45.25
CA THR A 149 -28.81 11.55 46.17
C THR A 149 -30.22 11.44 46.75
N THR A 150 -31.21 11.10 45.92
CA THR A 150 -32.61 10.92 46.34
C THR A 150 -32.78 9.80 47.35
N LEU A 151 -31.96 8.74 47.23
CA LEU A 151 -31.92 7.62 48.18
C LEU A 151 -31.07 7.91 49.43
N GLY A 152 -30.53 9.12 49.57
CA GLY A 152 -29.68 9.54 50.70
C GLY A 152 -28.23 9.07 50.62
N GLY A 153 -27.78 8.60 49.45
CA GLY A 153 -26.39 8.21 49.19
C GLY A 153 -25.51 9.40 48.80
N ASN A 154 -24.19 9.15 48.72
CA ASN A 154 -23.21 10.12 48.26
C ASN A 154 -22.67 9.73 46.86
N PRO A 155 -23.01 10.47 45.78
CA PRO A 155 -22.54 10.19 44.43
C PRO A 155 -21.01 10.11 44.31
N ALA A 156 -20.26 10.94 45.04
CA ALA A 156 -18.79 10.92 44.97
C ALA A 156 -18.18 9.62 45.53
N GLN A 157 -18.81 9.01 46.54
CA GLN A 157 -18.38 7.72 47.07
C GLN A 157 -18.77 6.57 46.15
N PHE A 158 -19.92 6.66 45.50
CA PHE A 158 -20.34 5.71 44.47
C PHE A 158 -19.37 5.73 43.28
N GLU A 159 -19.05 6.92 42.76
CA GLU A 159 -18.08 7.09 41.67
C GLU A 159 -16.69 6.57 42.02
N ALA A 160 -16.22 6.83 43.25
CA ALA A 160 -14.96 6.27 43.72
C ALA A 160 -14.97 4.74 43.76
N THR A 161 -16.11 4.13 44.10
CA THR A 161 -16.29 2.67 44.14
C THR A 161 -16.34 2.07 42.74
N VAL A 162 -17.08 2.70 41.82
CA VAL A 162 -17.18 2.29 40.41
C VAL A 162 -15.83 2.45 39.71
N SER A 163 -15.12 3.55 39.94
CA SER A 163 -13.79 3.78 39.39
C SER A 163 -12.73 2.81 39.94
N ALA A 164 -12.91 2.33 41.17
CA ALA A 164 -12.06 1.30 41.77
C ALA A 164 -12.37 -0.11 41.23
N ALA A 165 -13.59 -0.35 40.74
CA ALA A 165 -13.98 -1.59 40.10
C ALA A 165 -13.37 -1.68 38.70
N LYS A 166 -12.14 -2.20 38.62
CA LYS A 166 -11.46 -2.49 37.35
C LYS A 166 -11.70 -3.94 36.96
N PHE A 167 -11.93 -4.18 35.68
CA PHE A 167 -11.70 -5.51 35.13
C PHE A 167 -10.23 -5.86 35.34
N VAL A 168 -9.98 -6.99 35.98
CA VAL A 168 -8.63 -7.59 35.98
C VAL A 168 -8.52 -8.28 34.65
N GLU A 169 -7.86 -7.62 33.71
CA GLU A 169 -7.55 -8.20 32.41
C GLU A 169 -6.35 -9.13 32.60
N ASP A 170 -6.58 -10.43 32.49
CA ASP A 170 -5.50 -11.40 32.46
C ASP A 170 -4.64 -11.18 31.21
N PRO A 171 -3.33 -11.49 31.24
CA PRO A 171 -2.48 -11.41 30.07
C PRO A 171 -3.10 -12.19 28.90
N PRO A 172 -3.12 -11.63 27.69
CA PRO A 172 -3.64 -12.34 26.53
C PRO A 172 -2.86 -13.65 26.31
N LEU A 173 -3.58 -14.70 25.90
CA LEU A 173 -3.01 -16.04 25.68
C LEU A 173 -1.98 -16.07 24.54
N GLU A 174 -2.05 -15.10 23.64
CA GLU A 174 -1.11 -14.88 22.54
C GLU A 174 -0.69 -13.41 22.56
N GLU A 175 0.58 -13.11 22.26
CA GLU A 175 1.03 -11.73 22.13
C GLU A 175 0.26 -11.05 20.99
N PRO A 176 -0.47 -9.95 21.26
CA PRO A 176 -1.11 -9.19 20.21
C PRO A 176 -0.06 -8.74 19.20
N TYR A 177 -0.37 -8.88 17.92
CA TYR A 177 0.51 -8.34 16.91
C TYR A 177 0.59 -6.80 17.05
N ASP A 178 1.77 -6.29 17.39
CA ASP A 178 2.05 -4.86 17.51
C ASP A 178 2.21 -4.24 16.11
N TYR A 179 1.08 -3.93 15.48
CA TYR A 179 1.02 -3.27 14.18
C TYR A 179 0.58 -1.83 14.31
N ASN A 180 1.45 -0.90 13.94
CA ASN A 180 1.07 0.50 13.81
C ASN A 180 0.25 0.71 12.53
N GLY A 181 -0.89 1.40 12.60
CA GLY A 181 -1.69 1.74 11.42
C GLY A 181 -0.89 2.44 10.30
N GLN A 182 0.17 3.18 10.65
CA GLN A 182 1.09 3.78 9.67
C GLN A 182 1.92 2.74 8.91
N GLN A 183 2.38 1.68 9.59
CA GLN A 183 3.13 0.58 8.98
C GLN A 183 2.25 -0.21 8.01
N LEU A 184 0.98 -0.40 8.34
CA LEU A 184 -0.03 -0.94 7.42
C LEU A 184 -0.16 -0.10 6.15
N VAL A 185 -0.30 1.22 6.27
CA VAL A 185 -0.37 2.11 5.10
C VAL A 185 0.89 2.02 4.24
N LEU A 186 2.08 2.03 4.86
CA LEU A 186 3.35 1.87 4.15
C LEU A 186 3.44 0.54 3.42
N GLY A 187 2.98 -0.56 4.05
CA GLY A 187 2.93 -1.88 3.44
C GLY A 187 2.01 -1.94 2.24
N ILE A 188 0.78 -1.42 2.37
CA ILE A 188 -0.18 -1.36 1.26
C ILE A 188 0.39 -0.53 0.09
N VAL A 189 1.01 0.62 0.38
CA VAL A 189 1.66 1.46 -0.64
C VAL A 189 2.83 0.72 -1.31
N ALA A 190 3.64 -0.02 -0.56
CA ALA A 190 4.69 -0.84 -1.14
C ALA A 190 4.13 -1.95 -2.05
N GLY A 191 3.08 -2.64 -1.58
CA GLY A 191 2.38 -3.68 -2.32
C GLY A 191 1.75 -3.20 -3.62
N ILE A 192 1.02 -2.07 -3.58
CA ILE A 192 0.39 -1.48 -4.78
C ILE A 192 1.44 -1.04 -5.80
N LEU A 193 2.56 -0.48 -5.34
CA LEU A 193 3.64 -0.07 -6.21
C LEU A 193 4.27 -1.27 -6.93
N ILE A 194 4.61 -2.33 -6.19
CA ILE A 194 5.17 -3.54 -6.80
C ILE A 194 4.16 -4.16 -7.76
N TYR A 195 2.90 -4.30 -7.34
CA TYR A 195 1.80 -4.80 -8.16
C TYR A 195 1.69 -4.05 -9.50
N LEU A 196 1.54 -2.72 -9.46
CA LEU A 196 1.39 -1.90 -10.67
C LEU A 196 2.64 -1.99 -11.55
N SER A 197 3.83 -1.98 -10.93
CA SER A 197 5.09 -2.07 -11.66
C SER A 197 5.23 -3.41 -12.39
N LEU A 198 4.91 -4.53 -11.73
CA LEU A 198 4.95 -5.86 -12.34
C LEU A 198 3.94 -5.99 -13.49
N MET A 199 2.73 -5.44 -13.33
CA MET A 199 1.73 -5.45 -14.42
C MET A 199 2.20 -4.66 -15.64
N ILE A 200 2.61 -3.40 -15.44
CA ILE A 200 2.95 -2.49 -16.54
C ILE A 200 4.25 -2.93 -17.23
N ASN A 201 5.28 -3.22 -16.43
CA ASN A 201 6.59 -3.60 -16.96
C ASN A 201 6.60 -5.04 -17.48
N GLY A 202 5.85 -5.95 -16.85
CA GLY A 202 5.67 -7.31 -17.33
C GLY A 202 5.02 -7.37 -18.71
N GLN A 203 3.94 -6.62 -18.92
CA GLN A 203 3.31 -6.51 -20.24
C GLN A 203 4.25 -5.88 -21.27
N SER A 204 5.03 -4.87 -20.87
CA SER A 204 6.06 -4.27 -21.74
C SER A 204 7.13 -5.29 -22.17
N VAL A 205 7.55 -6.19 -21.27
CA VAL A 205 8.50 -7.27 -21.60
C VAL A 205 7.88 -8.21 -22.63
N ALA A 206 6.65 -8.68 -22.41
CA ALA A 206 5.97 -9.58 -23.34
C ALA A 206 5.77 -8.96 -24.72
N GLN A 207 5.33 -7.70 -24.79
CA GLN A 207 5.21 -6.94 -26.03
C GLN A 207 6.57 -6.77 -26.72
N GLY A 208 7.62 -6.49 -25.95
CA GLY A 208 8.98 -6.35 -26.45
C GLY A 208 9.51 -7.61 -27.12
N VAL A 209 9.12 -8.80 -26.65
CA VAL A 209 9.44 -10.10 -27.27
C VAL A 209 8.76 -10.25 -28.63
N VAL A 210 7.48 -9.88 -28.70
CA VAL A 210 6.68 -10.00 -29.93
C VAL A 210 7.14 -9.00 -30.98
N GLU A 211 7.42 -7.77 -30.57
CA GLU A 211 8.01 -6.75 -31.43
C GLU A 211 9.33 -7.23 -32.05
N GLU A 212 10.15 -7.93 -31.27
CA GLU A 212 11.42 -8.47 -31.77
C GLU A 212 11.21 -9.59 -32.80
N LYS A 213 10.18 -10.41 -32.60
CA LYS A 213 9.83 -11.48 -33.54
C LYS A 213 9.26 -10.96 -34.87
N THR A 214 8.61 -9.79 -34.87
CA THR A 214 7.88 -9.27 -36.05
C THR A 214 8.59 -8.13 -36.78
N SER A 215 9.61 -7.51 -36.18
CA SER A 215 10.24 -6.31 -36.73
C SER A 215 11.32 -6.63 -37.78
N ARG A 216 11.21 -6.02 -38.96
CA ARG A 216 12.25 -6.07 -40.01
C ARG A 216 13.56 -5.37 -39.60
N VAL A 217 13.51 -4.47 -38.62
CA VAL A 217 14.72 -3.81 -38.08
C VAL A 217 15.65 -4.85 -37.44
N VAL A 218 15.10 -5.97 -37.01
CA VAL A 218 15.81 -7.09 -36.39
C VAL A 218 16.63 -7.86 -37.42
N GLU A 219 16.19 -8.06 -38.66
CA GLU A 219 17.04 -8.66 -39.72
C GLU A 219 18.34 -7.85 -39.93
N LEU A 220 18.24 -6.52 -39.82
CA LEU A 220 19.36 -5.60 -39.93
C LEU A 220 20.27 -5.64 -38.70
N LEU A 221 19.70 -5.68 -37.48
CA LEU A 221 20.44 -5.74 -36.21
C LEU A 221 21.02 -7.14 -35.91
N LEU A 222 20.38 -8.22 -36.37
CA LEU A 222 20.83 -9.60 -36.21
C LEU A 222 22.04 -9.96 -37.07
N SER A 223 22.36 -9.13 -38.06
CA SER A 223 23.64 -9.20 -38.76
C SER A 223 24.83 -8.90 -37.83
N THR A 224 24.58 -8.23 -36.70
CA THR A 224 25.63 -7.68 -35.82
C THR A 224 25.52 -8.15 -34.36
N ILE A 225 24.32 -8.49 -33.85
CA ILE A 225 24.06 -8.85 -32.44
C ILE A 225 23.19 -10.11 -32.35
N LYS A 226 23.43 -10.99 -31.36
CA LYS A 226 22.63 -12.22 -31.19
C LYS A 226 21.23 -11.91 -30.61
N PRO A 227 20.15 -12.63 -31.01
CA PRO A 227 18.78 -12.36 -30.53
C PRO A 227 18.63 -12.33 -29.00
N TRP A 228 19.32 -13.23 -28.30
CA TRP A 228 19.25 -13.30 -26.83
C TRP A 228 19.85 -12.06 -26.14
N GLN A 229 20.86 -11.43 -26.74
CA GLN A 229 21.52 -10.25 -26.18
C GLN A 229 20.60 -9.04 -26.25
N LEU A 230 19.86 -8.93 -27.34
CA LEU A 230 18.87 -7.88 -27.51
C LEU A 230 17.72 -8.07 -26.51
N MET A 231 17.20 -9.28 -26.40
CA MET A 231 16.17 -9.64 -25.43
C MET A 231 16.58 -9.35 -23.98
N ALA A 232 17.79 -9.77 -23.59
CA ALA A 232 18.33 -9.51 -22.26
C ALA A 232 18.49 -8.00 -22.00
N GLY A 233 19.01 -7.25 -22.99
CA GLY A 233 19.14 -5.79 -22.89
C GLY A 233 17.79 -5.09 -22.74
N LYS A 234 16.76 -5.52 -23.48
CA LYS A 234 15.40 -4.98 -23.39
C LYS A 234 14.77 -5.24 -22.02
N VAL A 235 14.86 -6.48 -21.51
CA VAL A 235 14.35 -6.84 -20.18
C VAL A 235 15.05 -6.05 -19.08
N LEU A 236 16.39 -5.96 -19.11
CA LEU A 236 17.16 -5.18 -18.14
C LEU A 236 16.80 -3.69 -18.21
N GLY A 237 16.68 -3.13 -19.42
CA GLY A 237 16.30 -1.73 -19.61
C GLY A 237 14.92 -1.43 -19.03
N ILE A 238 13.92 -2.27 -19.31
CA ILE A 238 12.57 -2.15 -18.73
C ILE A 238 12.62 -2.26 -17.20
N GLY A 239 13.37 -3.23 -16.68
CA GLY A 239 13.53 -3.44 -15.24
C GLY A 239 14.11 -2.23 -14.52
N VAL A 240 15.17 -1.62 -15.08
CA VAL A 240 15.80 -0.41 -14.54
C VAL A 240 14.86 0.79 -14.60
N VAL A 241 14.13 0.97 -15.71
CA VAL A 241 13.15 2.07 -15.83
C VAL A 241 12.03 1.93 -14.79
N GLY A 242 11.52 0.72 -14.60
CA GLY A 242 10.55 0.39 -13.56
C GLY A 242 11.11 0.58 -12.16
N LEU A 243 12.37 0.23 -11.92
CA LEU A 243 13.05 0.46 -10.64
C LEU A 243 13.17 1.96 -10.33
N ILE A 244 13.61 2.76 -11.30
CA ILE A 244 13.69 4.22 -11.15
C ILE A 244 12.31 4.78 -10.83
N GLN A 245 11.27 4.33 -11.53
CA GLN A 245 9.90 4.77 -11.28
C GLN A 245 9.44 4.40 -9.86
N MET A 246 9.71 3.17 -9.41
CA MET A 246 9.40 2.71 -8.05
C MET A 246 10.11 3.54 -6.98
N VAL A 247 11.40 3.83 -7.17
CA VAL A 247 12.18 4.63 -6.21
C VAL A 247 11.68 6.07 -6.18
N VAL A 248 11.41 6.69 -7.33
CA VAL A 248 10.88 8.06 -7.41
C VAL A 248 9.53 8.15 -6.72
N ILE A 249 8.63 7.20 -7.00
CA ILE A 249 7.28 7.21 -6.42
C ILE A 249 7.31 6.88 -4.93
N GLY A 250 8.08 5.87 -4.52
CA GLY A 250 8.23 5.48 -3.11
C GLY A 250 8.87 6.60 -2.28
N ALA A 251 9.95 7.21 -2.77
CA ALA A 251 10.57 8.35 -2.09
C ALA A 251 9.62 9.56 -2.02
N GLY A 252 8.90 9.86 -3.12
CA GLY A 252 7.88 10.90 -3.13
C GLY A 252 6.76 10.67 -2.11
N GLY A 253 6.30 9.42 -1.97
CA GLY A 253 5.31 9.04 -0.97
C GLY A 253 5.81 9.19 0.47
N VAL A 254 7.03 8.75 0.76
CA VAL A 254 7.66 8.93 2.07
C VAL A 254 7.81 10.42 2.40
N ILE A 255 8.33 11.22 1.47
CA ILE A 255 8.49 12.67 1.66
C ILE A 255 7.14 13.33 1.93
N ALA A 256 6.11 13.02 1.15
CA ALA A 256 4.76 13.56 1.34
C ALA A 256 4.16 13.15 2.69
N GLY A 257 4.32 11.89 3.10
CA GLY A 257 3.83 11.38 4.38
C GLY A 257 4.51 12.05 5.58
N LEU A 258 5.83 12.26 5.51
CA LEU A 258 6.58 12.97 6.55
C LEU A 258 6.21 14.46 6.58
N ALA A 259 6.14 15.12 5.42
CA ALA A 259 5.80 16.54 5.31
C ALA A 259 4.37 16.85 5.79
N THR A 260 3.45 15.90 5.62
CA THR A 260 2.06 16.05 6.08
C THR A 260 1.86 15.67 7.55
N GLY A 261 2.85 15.02 8.18
CA GLY A 261 2.75 14.48 9.55
C GLY A 261 1.94 13.19 9.67
N VAL A 262 1.55 12.58 8.54
CA VAL A 262 0.82 11.30 8.51
C VAL A 262 1.74 10.14 8.85
N LEU A 263 3.00 10.21 8.41
CA LEU A 263 4.05 9.28 8.81
C LEU A 263 4.87 9.91 9.94
N THR A 264 4.87 9.28 11.11
CA THR A 264 5.73 9.65 12.25
C THR A 264 6.86 8.65 12.46
N VAL A 265 7.04 7.71 11.52
CA VAL A 265 8.10 6.71 11.55
C VAL A 265 9.49 7.34 11.47
N SER A 266 10.48 6.69 12.09
CA SER A 266 11.88 7.09 11.98
C SER A 266 12.37 7.02 10.54
N VAL A 267 13.29 7.92 10.17
CA VAL A 267 13.92 7.91 8.83
C VAL A 267 14.57 6.56 8.54
N SER A 268 15.17 5.92 9.54
CA SER A 268 15.76 4.57 9.40
C SER A 268 14.72 3.51 9.04
N ALA A 269 13.53 3.55 9.65
CA ALA A 269 12.45 2.63 9.32
C ALA A 269 11.95 2.88 7.88
N ALA A 270 11.77 4.13 7.49
CA ALA A 270 11.38 4.49 6.13
C ALA A 270 12.40 4.03 5.08
N VAL A 271 13.70 4.18 5.35
CA VAL A 271 14.78 3.66 4.49
C VAL A 271 14.72 2.14 4.41
N GLY A 272 14.49 1.45 5.52
CA GLY A 272 14.31 -0.01 5.55
C GLY A 272 13.17 -0.48 4.64
N THR A 273 12.02 0.22 4.67
CA THR A 273 10.89 -0.06 3.78
C THR A 273 11.26 0.09 2.30
N VAL A 274 12.01 1.14 1.94
CA VAL A 274 12.47 1.36 0.56
C VAL A 274 13.46 0.29 0.12
N VAL A 275 14.37 -0.16 0.99
CA VAL A 275 15.29 -1.25 0.68
C VAL A 275 14.53 -2.54 0.38
N TRP A 276 13.57 -2.91 1.23
CA TRP A 276 12.74 -4.09 0.99
C TRP A 276 11.87 -3.97 -0.26
N LEU A 277 11.33 -2.77 -0.53
CA LEU A 277 10.61 -2.48 -1.77
C LEU A 277 11.49 -2.79 -3.00
N ILE A 278 12.75 -2.36 -2.99
CA ILE A 278 13.70 -2.59 -4.09
C ILE A 278 14.00 -4.09 -4.23
N VAL A 279 14.30 -4.77 -3.13
CA VAL A 279 14.61 -6.22 -3.13
C VAL A 279 13.45 -7.01 -3.73
N TRP A 280 12.24 -6.81 -3.22
CA TRP A 280 11.06 -7.54 -3.69
C TRP A 280 10.65 -7.16 -5.10
N TYR A 281 10.81 -5.89 -5.49
CA TYR A 281 10.62 -5.48 -6.87
C TYR A 281 11.59 -6.23 -7.80
N LEU A 282 12.88 -6.28 -7.48
CA LEU A 282 13.87 -6.95 -8.33
C LEU A 282 13.57 -8.45 -8.44
N LEU A 283 13.32 -9.12 -7.31
CA LEU A 283 12.98 -10.54 -7.28
C LEU A 283 11.72 -10.84 -8.10
N GLY A 284 10.65 -10.08 -7.85
CA GLY A 284 9.40 -10.19 -8.61
C GLY A 284 9.61 -9.91 -10.08
N PHE A 285 10.29 -8.82 -10.44
CA PHE A 285 10.50 -8.43 -11.82
C PHE A 285 11.31 -9.48 -12.59
N PHE A 286 12.41 -9.98 -12.04
CA PHE A 286 13.20 -11.02 -12.70
C PHE A 286 12.37 -12.30 -12.88
N MET A 287 11.70 -12.77 -11.84
CA MET A 287 10.85 -13.97 -11.90
C MET A 287 9.74 -13.83 -12.95
N TYR A 288 8.98 -12.75 -12.89
CA TYR A 288 7.84 -12.54 -13.79
C TYR A 288 8.25 -12.16 -15.21
N SER A 289 9.35 -11.41 -15.41
CA SER A 289 9.83 -11.07 -16.76
C SER A 289 10.17 -12.31 -17.58
N ILE A 290 10.67 -13.37 -16.95
CA ILE A 290 10.91 -14.67 -17.61
C ILE A 290 9.59 -15.29 -18.08
N VAL A 291 8.58 -15.30 -17.21
CA VAL A 291 7.25 -15.84 -17.52
C VAL A 291 6.59 -15.01 -18.63
N PHE A 292 6.60 -13.69 -18.52
CA PHE A 292 6.04 -12.79 -19.53
C PHE A 292 6.77 -12.89 -20.87
N ALA A 293 8.09 -13.05 -20.87
CA ALA A 293 8.85 -13.27 -22.09
C ALA A 293 8.48 -14.59 -22.76
N ALA A 294 8.34 -15.67 -21.98
CA ALA A 294 7.92 -16.97 -22.50
C ALA A 294 6.50 -16.94 -23.09
N LEU A 295 5.55 -16.30 -22.40
CA LEU A 295 4.17 -16.16 -22.86
C LEU A 295 4.08 -15.24 -24.09
N GLY A 296 4.86 -14.16 -24.13
CA GLY A 296 4.98 -13.28 -25.30
C GLY A 296 5.48 -14.03 -26.54
N ALA A 297 6.41 -14.97 -26.38
CA ALA A 297 6.94 -15.77 -27.50
C ALA A 297 5.89 -16.69 -28.16
N LEU A 298 4.82 -17.05 -27.44
CA LEU A 298 3.73 -17.92 -27.92
C LEU A 298 2.78 -17.23 -28.90
N VAL A 299 2.75 -15.90 -28.89
CA VAL A 299 1.89 -15.12 -29.79
C VAL A 299 2.69 -14.54 -30.96
N SER A 300 1.97 -14.21 -32.03
CA SER A 300 2.56 -13.65 -33.25
C SER A 300 2.25 -12.16 -33.42
N ARG A 301 1.35 -11.61 -32.61
CA ARG A 301 0.87 -10.22 -32.73
C ARG A 301 0.77 -9.57 -31.36
N GLN A 302 1.06 -8.26 -31.30
CA GLN A 302 1.02 -7.52 -30.04
C GLN A 302 -0.39 -7.44 -29.44
N GLU A 303 -1.42 -7.44 -30.30
CA GLU A 303 -2.84 -7.45 -29.90
C GLU A 303 -3.24 -8.70 -29.11
N ASP A 304 -2.55 -9.81 -29.30
CA ASP A 304 -2.81 -11.07 -28.58
C ASP A 304 -2.03 -11.19 -27.26
N VAL A 305 -1.07 -10.30 -27.00
CA VAL A 305 -0.19 -10.37 -25.82
C VAL A 305 -0.99 -10.29 -24.53
N GLY A 306 -1.94 -9.35 -24.46
CA GLY A 306 -2.77 -9.15 -23.27
C GLY A 306 -3.42 -10.45 -22.82
N GLY A 307 -4.12 -11.15 -23.73
CA GLY A 307 -4.76 -12.43 -23.44
C GLY A 307 -3.77 -13.55 -23.08
N ALA A 308 -2.57 -13.55 -23.67
CA ALA A 308 -1.56 -14.56 -23.39
C ALA A 308 -0.94 -14.43 -22.00
N VAL A 309 -0.77 -13.21 -21.49
CA VAL A 309 -0.14 -12.95 -20.18
C VAL A 309 -1.12 -12.97 -19.01
N MET A 310 -2.44 -12.96 -19.26
CA MET A 310 -3.47 -12.96 -18.20
C MET A 310 -3.27 -14.04 -17.12
N PRO A 311 -2.93 -15.31 -17.45
CA PRO A 311 -2.74 -16.32 -16.41
C PRO A 311 -1.61 -15.96 -15.44
N ALA A 312 -0.51 -15.38 -15.93
CA ALA A 312 0.58 -14.92 -15.08
C ALA A 312 0.17 -13.70 -14.24
N LEU A 313 -0.56 -12.76 -14.84
CA LEU A 313 -1.11 -11.61 -14.13
C LEU A 313 -2.10 -12.02 -13.03
N MET A 314 -2.85 -13.10 -13.20
CA MET A 314 -3.79 -13.58 -12.20
C MET A 314 -3.09 -13.95 -10.88
N PHE A 315 -1.87 -14.49 -10.92
CA PHE A 315 -1.08 -14.73 -9.71
C PHE A 315 -0.63 -13.44 -9.04
N VAL A 316 -0.16 -12.46 -9.83
CA VAL A 316 0.23 -11.13 -9.33
C VAL A 316 -0.97 -10.44 -8.65
N ILE A 317 -2.14 -10.47 -9.32
CA ILE A 317 -3.40 -9.92 -8.83
C ILE A 317 -3.85 -10.64 -7.57
N ALA A 318 -3.86 -11.97 -7.55
CA ALA A 318 -4.28 -12.74 -6.38
C ALA A 318 -3.43 -12.42 -5.15
N GLY A 319 -2.10 -12.38 -5.29
CA GLY A 319 -1.21 -12.00 -4.18
C GLY A 319 -1.49 -10.58 -3.68
N TYR A 320 -1.70 -9.63 -4.59
CA TYR A 320 -2.03 -8.25 -4.22
C TYR A 320 -3.41 -8.13 -3.54
N VAL A 321 -4.44 -8.78 -4.09
CA VAL A 321 -5.81 -8.74 -3.58
C VAL A 321 -5.91 -9.35 -2.18
N VAL A 322 -5.20 -10.45 -1.93
CA VAL A 322 -5.11 -11.04 -0.59
C VAL A 322 -4.49 -10.05 0.38
N GLY A 323 -3.39 -9.39 -0.01
CA GLY A 323 -2.72 -8.42 0.85
C GLY A 323 -3.61 -7.25 1.23
N ILE A 324 -4.31 -6.65 0.28
CA ILE A 324 -5.15 -5.48 0.57
C ILE A 324 -6.51 -5.83 1.21
N SER A 325 -7.00 -7.05 1.01
CA SER A 325 -8.31 -7.46 1.56
C SER A 325 -8.21 -8.11 2.93
N VAL A 326 -7.12 -8.79 3.25
CA VAL A 326 -6.98 -9.59 4.47
C VAL A 326 -6.15 -8.87 5.53
N LEU A 327 -4.97 -8.33 5.15
CA LEU A 327 -4.02 -7.77 6.12
C LEU A 327 -4.55 -6.55 6.90
N PRO A 328 -5.40 -5.66 6.36
CA PRO A 328 -5.93 -4.55 7.15
C PRO A 328 -6.85 -4.96 8.29
N SER A 329 -7.59 -6.06 8.12
CA SER A 329 -8.53 -6.59 9.12
C SER A 329 -7.90 -7.62 10.04
N ASP A 330 -7.00 -8.45 9.49
CA ASP A 330 -6.34 -9.53 10.21
C ASP A 330 -4.87 -9.64 9.72
N PRO A 331 -3.97 -8.82 10.29
CA PRO A 331 -2.56 -8.82 9.94
C PRO A 331 -1.83 -10.15 10.10
N GLY A 332 -2.23 -10.95 11.10
CA GLY A 332 -1.64 -12.25 11.46
C GLY A 332 -2.28 -13.43 10.75
N ASN A 333 -3.10 -13.18 9.71
CA ASN A 333 -3.90 -14.20 9.09
C ASN A 333 -3.06 -15.29 8.42
N THR A 334 -3.14 -16.52 8.93
CA THR A 334 -2.36 -17.68 8.45
C THR A 334 -2.43 -17.90 6.94
N PHE A 335 -3.56 -17.61 6.30
CA PHE A 335 -3.69 -17.76 4.84
C PHE A 335 -2.81 -16.74 4.08
N ALA A 336 -2.76 -15.49 4.54
CA ALA A 336 -1.86 -14.49 3.99
C ALA A 336 -0.39 -14.84 4.26
N GLU A 337 -0.09 -15.44 5.44
CA GLU A 337 1.26 -15.86 5.77
C GLU A 337 1.79 -16.91 4.80
N VAL A 338 1.04 -18.01 4.64
CA VAL A 338 1.41 -19.11 3.74
C VAL A 338 1.59 -18.63 2.31
N LEU A 339 0.65 -17.85 1.78
CA LEU A 339 0.76 -17.33 0.41
C LEU A 339 1.99 -16.44 0.24
N SER A 340 2.39 -15.69 1.26
CA SER A 340 3.51 -14.75 1.14
C SER A 340 4.87 -15.45 1.05
N VAL A 341 4.95 -16.73 1.42
CA VAL A 341 6.14 -17.57 1.25
C VAL A 341 6.17 -18.26 -0.13
N ILE A 342 5.02 -18.43 -0.77
CA ILE A 342 4.93 -19.08 -2.08
C ILE A 342 5.46 -18.13 -3.17
N PRO A 343 6.45 -18.55 -3.99
CA PRO A 343 7.16 -17.65 -4.92
C PRO A 343 6.30 -16.82 -5.86
N VAL A 344 5.18 -17.37 -6.34
CA VAL A 344 4.28 -16.68 -7.30
C VAL A 344 3.35 -15.66 -6.64
N PHE A 345 3.35 -15.53 -5.32
CA PHE A 345 2.56 -14.52 -4.60
C PHE A 345 3.45 -13.64 -3.70
N ALA A 346 4.60 -14.18 -3.27
CA ALA A 346 5.57 -13.50 -2.40
C ALA A 346 5.93 -12.08 -2.85
N PRO A 347 6.24 -11.78 -4.12
CA PRO A 347 6.70 -10.45 -4.51
C PRO A 347 5.69 -9.33 -4.27
N THR A 348 4.39 -9.63 -4.28
CA THR A 348 3.36 -8.64 -3.96
C THR A 348 2.96 -8.69 -2.50
N LEU A 349 2.92 -9.88 -1.88
CA LEU A 349 2.35 -10.06 -0.54
C LEU A 349 3.35 -9.89 0.62
N MET A 350 4.57 -10.45 0.51
CA MET A 350 5.57 -10.35 1.58
C MET A 350 6.02 -8.92 1.91
N PRO A 351 6.27 -8.02 0.94
CA PRO A 351 6.65 -6.64 1.28
C PRO A 351 5.58 -5.90 2.08
N MET A 352 4.29 -6.23 1.89
CA MET A 352 3.21 -5.67 2.71
C MET A 352 3.33 -6.14 4.16
N ARG A 353 3.49 -7.46 4.37
CA ARG A 353 3.66 -8.05 5.71
C ARG A 353 4.94 -7.54 6.40
N LEU A 354 6.06 -7.44 5.67
CA LEU A 354 7.32 -6.92 6.22
C LEU A 354 7.23 -5.47 6.66
N ALA A 355 6.52 -4.64 5.90
CA ALA A 355 6.33 -3.23 6.23
C ALA A 355 5.43 -3.06 7.45
N MET A 356 4.46 -3.96 7.63
CA MET A 356 3.64 -4.04 8.82
C MET A 356 4.49 -4.41 10.04
N GLY A 357 5.43 -5.36 9.91
CA GLY A 357 6.20 -5.91 11.03
C GLY A 357 5.75 -7.33 11.37
N GLY A 358 6.21 -7.91 12.47
CA GLY A 358 5.75 -9.23 12.93
C GLY A 358 6.15 -10.44 12.07
N VAL A 359 6.71 -10.24 10.87
CA VAL A 359 7.28 -11.33 10.07
C VAL A 359 8.62 -11.75 10.66
N PRO A 360 8.79 -13.01 11.10
CA PRO A 360 10.08 -13.51 11.53
C PRO A 360 11.12 -13.42 10.41
N VAL A 361 12.35 -13.04 10.75
CA VAL A 361 13.44 -12.87 9.75
C VAL A 361 13.67 -14.15 8.94
N TRP A 362 13.53 -15.32 9.56
CA TRP A 362 13.69 -16.61 8.86
C TRP A 362 12.61 -16.81 7.79
N GLU A 363 11.39 -16.33 8.01
CA GLU A 363 10.28 -16.46 7.06
C GLU A 363 10.53 -15.58 5.84
N ALA A 364 11.01 -14.35 6.06
CA ALA A 364 11.43 -13.45 5.00
C ALA A 364 12.57 -14.04 4.16
N VAL A 365 13.60 -14.58 4.82
CA VAL A 365 14.75 -15.20 4.16
C VAL A 365 14.32 -16.47 3.39
N LEU A 366 13.43 -17.28 3.96
CA LEU A 366 12.87 -18.45 3.29
C LEU A 366 12.12 -18.05 2.02
N SER A 367 11.25 -17.04 2.10
CA SER A 367 10.49 -16.55 0.94
C SER A 367 11.42 -16.02 -0.16
N VAL A 368 12.43 -15.22 0.19
CA VAL A 368 13.47 -14.77 -0.75
C VAL A 368 14.19 -15.96 -1.38
N GLY A 369 14.62 -16.94 -0.56
CA GLY A 369 15.30 -18.14 -1.03
C GLY A 369 14.46 -18.95 -2.01
N LEU A 370 13.17 -19.15 -1.73
CA LEU A 370 12.26 -19.86 -2.62
C LEU A 370 12.05 -19.13 -3.94
N VAL A 371 11.94 -17.80 -3.93
CA VAL A 371 11.86 -17.02 -5.19
C VAL A 371 13.14 -17.14 -6.01
N VAL A 372 14.31 -17.04 -5.36
CA VAL A 372 15.60 -17.20 -6.05
C VAL A 372 15.74 -18.60 -6.65
N LEU A 373 15.32 -19.65 -5.94
CA LEU A 373 15.32 -21.03 -6.46
C LEU A 373 14.31 -21.24 -7.58
N MET A 374 13.20 -20.50 -7.61
CA MET A 374 12.20 -20.57 -8.67
C MET A 374 12.72 -20.00 -10.00
N ILE A 375 13.63 -19.02 -9.96
CA ILE A 375 14.17 -18.36 -11.17
C ILE A 375 14.82 -19.38 -12.14
N PRO A 376 15.78 -20.23 -11.74
CA PRO A 376 16.34 -21.26 -12.62
C PRO A 376 15.30 -22.20 -13.23
N VAL A 377 14.29 -22.60 -12.45
CA VAL A 377 13.19 -23.45 -12.91
C VAL A 377 12.39 -22.76 -14.01
N LEU A 378 12.08 -21.48 -13.82
CA LEU A 378 11.38 -20.67 -14.83
C LEU A 378 12.22 -20.42 -16.07
N ILE A 379 13.54 -20.21 -15.93
CA ILE A 379 14.45 -20.09 -17.08
C ILE A 379 14.42 -21.37 -17.91
N TRP A 380 14.52 -22.54 -17.26
CA TRP A 380 14.45 -23.83 -17.93
C TRP A 380 13.12 -24.03 -18.67
N LEU A 381 12.00 -23.70 -18.00
CA LEU A 381 10.67 -23.80 -18.60
C LEU A 381 10.47 -22.82 -19.77
N ALA A 382 10.91 -21.58 -19.61
CA ALA A 382 10.84 -20.54 -20.63
C ALA A 382 11.67 -20.91 -21.87
N ALA A 383 12.88 -21.45 -21.68
CA ALA A 383 13.72 -21.93 -22.77
C ALA A 383 13.03 -23.05 -23.57
N ARG A 384 12.32 -23.96 -22.88
CA ARG A 384 11.53 -25.02 -23.52
C ARG A 384 10.37 -24.45 -24.34
N ILE A 385 9.63 -23.50 -23.77
CA ILE A 385 8.53 -22.81 -24.46
C ILE A 385 9.05 -22.08 -25.71
N TYR A 386 10.16 -21.35 -25.58
CA TYR A 386 10.75 -20.56 -26.67
C TYR A 386 11.21 -21.45 -27.83
N ARG A 387 11.93 -22.55 -27.54
CA ARG A 387 12.35 -23.52 -28.58
C ARG A 387 11.16 -24.05 -29.38
N ASN A 388 10.07 -24.41 -28.71
CA ASN A 388 8.89 -24.98 -29.36
C ASN A 388 8.06 -23.93 -30.12
N ALA A 389 7.99 -22.69 -29.63
CA ALA A 389 7.24 -21.61 -30.25
C ALA A 389 7.89 -21.08 -31.54
N VAL A 390 9.23 -21.07 -31.62
CA VAL A 390 9.97 -20.61 -32.80
C VAL A 390 9.87 -21.62 -33.95
N MET A 391 9.84 -22.92 -33.66
CA MET A 391 9.76 -23.97 -34.69
C MET A 391 8.39 -24.07 -35.41
N ARG A 392 7.33 -23.45 -34.88
CA ARG A 392 5.95 -23.51 -35.41
C ARG A 392 5.44 -22.15 -35.88
N SER A 393 6.28 -21.36 -36.57
CA SER A 393 5.94 -20.03 -37.04
C SER A 393 4.75 -20.05 -38.01
N GLY A 394 3.57 -19.62 -37.56
CA GLY A 394 2.39 -19.42 -38.42
C GLY A 394 1.03 -19.41 -37.70
N ALA A 395 0.87 -20.19 -36.62
CA ALA A 395 -0.40 -20.30 -35.89
C ALA A 395 -0.20 -20.19 -34.36
N LYS A 396 -1.22 -19.70 -33.62
CA LYS A 396 -1.23 -19.67 -32.14
C LYS A 396 -0.96 -21.09 -31.60
N VAL A 397 0.13 -21.27 -30.87
CA VAL A 397 0.44 -22.56 -30.21
C VAL A 397 -0.25 -22.58 -28.85
N LYS A 398 -1.12 -23.57 -28.61
CA LYS A 398 -1.76 -23.75 -27.29
C LYS A 398 -0.70 -24.13 -26.25
N LEU A 399 -0.82 -23.61 -25.02
CA LEU A 399 0.15 -23.83 -23.93
C LEU A 399 0.48 -25.31 -23.69
N ARG A 400 -0.54 -26.19 -23.77
CA ARG A 400 -0.39 -27.66 -23.65
C ARG A 400 0.48 -28.28 -24.76
N ASP A 401 0.41 -27.73 -25.96
CA ASP A 401 1.13 -28.21 -27.14
C ASP A 401 2.56 -27.63 -27.20
N ALA A 402 2.81 -26.55 -26.46
CA ALA A 402 4.14 -25.98 -26.21
C ALA A 402 4.92 -26.75 -25.13
N LEU A 403 4.22 -27.43 -24.20
CA LEU A 403 4.84 -28.19 -23.10
C LEU A 403 5.16 -29.65 -23.47
N ARG A 404 4.41 -30.28 -24.40
CA ARG A 404 4.69 -31.63 -24.89
C ARG A 404 5.97 -31.65 -25.75
N ALA A 405 6.87 -32.60 -25.47
CA ALA A 405 8.04 -32.86 -26.29
C ALA A 405 7.62 -33.24 -27.72
N ALA A 406 8.41 -32.83 -28.71
CA ALA A 406 8.39 -33.48 -30.01
C ALA A 406 8.81 -34.95 -29.87
#